data_AF-A0A7X6T6T4-F1
#
_entry.id   AF-A0A7X6T6T4-F1
#
_cell.length_a   1.000
_cell.length_b   1.000
_cell.length_c   1.000
_cell.angle_alpha   90.00
_cell.angle_beta   90.00
_cell.angle_gamma   90.00
#
_symmetry.space_group_name_H-M   'P 1'
#
loop_
_entity.id
_entity.type
_entity.pdbx_description
1 polymer ?
#
loop_
_entity_poly.entity_id
_entity_poly.type
_entity_poly.pdbx_seq_one_letter_code
_entity_poly.pdbx_strand_id
1 'polypeptide(L)'
;MRKALLVVLISLLILPALFAAGQADRGEPKGKVVNVFGAFVDEEARRFEEAIKPFEERTGIKVVYEGSKDFETLISVRVEGGNPPDIAGLPQPGLMNNFATQGKLVPIWASLEALLDKNYAPVWKDLGSYKGVPYGVFHRVNAKSFVWYP
;
A
#
# COMPACT_ATOMS: atom_id res chain seq x y z
N MET A 1 -16.60 -47.51 29.32
CA MET A 1 -15.35 -46.76 29.62
C MET A 1 -14.40 -46.67 28.43
N ARG A 2 -14.11 -47.74 27.68
CA ARG A 2 -13.17 -47.71 26.53
C ARG A 2 -13.57 -46.77 25.37
N LYS A 3 -14.87 -46.62 25.08
CA LYS A 3 -15.35 -45.71 24.03
C LYS A 3 -15.28 -44.22 24.40
N ALA A 4 -15.48 -43.88 25.67
CA ALA A 4 -15.35 -42.52 26.17
C ALA A 4 -13.88 -42.06 26.21
N LEU A 5 -12.95 -42.97 26.53
CA LEU A 5 -11.52 -42.69 26.53
C LEU A 5 -10.97 -42.43 25.11
N LEU A 6 -11.49 -43.12 24.10
CA LEU A 6 -11.09 -42.93 22.69
C LEU A 6 -11.57 -41.59 22.11
N VAL A 7 -12.77 -41.15 22.48
CA VAL A 7 -13.32 -39.85 22.01
C VAL A 7 -12.56 -38.68 22.63
N VAL A 8 -12.18 -38.78 23.91
CA VAL A 8 -11.36 -37.76 24.58
C VAL A 8 -9.95 -37.67 23.98
N LEU A 9 -9.34 -38.80 23.61
CA LEU A 9 -8.01 -38.82 22.97
C LEU A 9 -8.03 -38.17 21.57
N ILE A 10 -9.08 -38.40 20.79
CA ILE A 10 -9.23 -37.82 19.45
C ILE A 10 -9.47 -36.30 19.55
N SER A 11 -10.26 -35.84 20.52
CA SER A 11 -10.44 -34.39 20.76
C SER A 11 -9.16 -33.68 21.22
N LEU A 12 -8.30 -34.35 21.99
CA LEU A 12 -7.01 -33.80 22.42
C LEU A 12 -5.96 -33.73 21.31
N LEU A 13 -6.08 -34.54 20.26
CA LEU A 13 -5.20 -34.51 19.08
C LEU A 13 -5.59 -33.45 18.04
N ILE A 14 -6.82 -32.94 18.08
CA ILE A 14 -7.31 -31.93 17.12
C ILE A 14 -7.08 -30.49 17.64
N LEU A 15 -6.96 -30.30 18.96
CA LEU A 15 -6.70 -28.97 19.55
C LEU A 15 -5.36 -28.32 19.15
N PRO A 16 -4.23 -29.04 18.95
CA PRO A 16 -2.99 -28.42 18.49
C PRO A 16 -3.06 -28.01 17.01
N ALA A 17 -3.88 -28.69 16.20
CA ALA A 17 -4.05 -28.38 14.78
C ALA A 17 -4.91 -27.12 14.54
N LEU A 18 -5.81 -26.78 15.47
CA LEU A 18 -6.58 -25.52 15.40
C LEU A 18 -5.79 -24.27 15.81
N PHE A 19 -4.69 -24.42 16.55
CA PHE A 19 -3.78 -23.31 16.85
C PHE A 19 -2.59 -23.19 15.89
N ALA A 20 -2.32 -24.22 15.08
CA ALA A 20 -1.29 -24.18 14.03
C ALA A 20 -1.80 -23.65 12.67
N ALA A 21 -3.11 -23.42 12.50
CA ALA A 21 -3.71 -22.95 11.26
C ALA A 21 -3.60 -21.42 11.01
N GLY A 22 -2.85 -20.70 11.85
CA GLY A 22 -2.68 -19.23 11.75
C GLY A 22 -1.37 -18.77 11.08
N GLN A 23 -0.36 -19.64 10.96
CA GLN A 23 0.81 -19.34 10.13
C GLN A 23 0.48 -19.75 8.71
N ALA A 24 -0.24 -18.86 8.02
CA ALA A 24 -0.08 -18.78 6.58
C ALA A 24 1.42 -18.69 6.32
N ASP A 25 1.95 -19.70 5.65
CA ASP A 25 3.28 -19.74 5.07
C ASP A 25 3.35 -18.63 4.00
N ARG A 26 3.42 -17.38 4.47
CA ARG A 26 3.73 -16.22 3.66
C ARG A 26 5.23 -16.30 3.49
N GLY A 27 5.67 -17.10 2.52
CA GLY A 27 7.06 -17.18 2.12
C GLY A 27 7.65 -15.77 2.16
N GLU A 28 8.68 -15.58 2.99
CA GLU A 28 9.25 -14.26 3.22
C GLU A 28 9.57 -13.64 1.84
N PRO A 29 9.10 -12.42 1.54
CA PRO A 29 9.43 -11.73 0.31
C PRO A 29 10.88 -11.20 0.35
N LYS A 30 11.84 -12.09 0.69
CA LYS A 30 13.26 -11.80 0.63
C LYS A 30 13.66 -11.57 -0.82
N GLY A 31 14.16 -10.36 -1.10
CA GLY A 31 14.73 -10.00 -2.41
C GLY A 31 13.75 -9.34 -3.39
N LYS A 32 12.54 -8.95 -2.96
CA LYS A 32 11.65 -8.13 -3.81
C LYS A 32 12.01 -6.65 -3.68
N VAL A 33 12.06 -5.95 -4.81
CA VAL A 33 12.26 -4.50 -4.89
C VAL A 33 10.97 -3.85 -5.34
N VAL A 34 10.56 -2.76 -4.67
CA VAL A 34 9.42 -1.91 -5.03
C VAL A 34 9.97 -0.52 -5.35
N ASN A 35 9.73 -0.04 -6.56
CA ASN A 35 10.15 1.28 -7.00
C ASN A 35 9.03 2.29 -6.77
N VAL A 36 9.32 3.31 -5.98
CA VAL A 36 8.40 4.40 -5.64
C VAL A 36 8.91 5.67 -6.29
N PHE A 37 8.09 6.33 -7.10
CA PHE A 37 8.41 7.63 -7.69
C PHE A 37 7.54 8.72 -7.05
N GLY A 38 8.13 9.86 -6.68
CA GLY A 38 7.40 10.94 -6.03
C GLY A 38 8.05 12.31 -6.17
N ALA A 39 7.35 13.32 -5.67
CA ALA A 39 7.81 14.72 -5.72
C ALA A 39 8.74 15.12 -4.56
N PHE A 40 8.88 14.28 -3.54
CA PHE A 40 9.76 14.57 -2.41
C PHE A 40 11.21 14.47 -2.85
N VAL A 41 12.00 15.46 -2.48
CA VAL A 41 13.43 15.56 -2.76
C VAL A 41 14.15 16.01 -1.50
N ASP A 42 15.48 15.95 -1.52
CA ASP A 42 16.34 16.41 -0.43
C ASP A 42 15.92 15.80 0.93
N GLU A 43 15.64 16.65 1.93
CA GLU A 43 15.30 16.24 3.28
C GLU A 43 13.97 15.46 3.37
N GLU A 44 12.98 15.75 2.51
CA GLU A 44 11.70 15.04 2.53
C GLU A 44 11.85 13.61 1.98
N ALA A 45 12.71 13.42 0.96
CA ALA A 45 13.07 12.09 0.46
C ALA A 45 13.79 11.27 1.54
N ARG A 46 14.78 11.86 2.24
CA ARG A 46 15.47 11.20 3.36
C ARG A 46 14.49 10.76 4.45
N ARG A 47 13.51 11.60 4.78
CA ARG A 47 12.46 11.26 5.77
C ARG A 47 11.54 10.14 5.31
N PHE A 48 11.22 10.08 4.02
CA PHE A 48 10.47 8.94 3.47
C PHE A 48 11.26 7.64 3.62
N GLU A 49 12.54 7.65 3.25
CA GLU A 49 13.43 6.49 3.39
C GLU A 49 13.56 6.05 4.86
N GLU A 50 13.69 6.99 5.79
CA GLU A 50 13.72 6.68 7.22
C GLU A 50 12.41 6.08 7.73
N ALA A 51 11.27 6.59 7.27
CA ALA A 51 9.96 6.10 7.65
C ALA A 51 9.69 4.68 7.12
N ILE A 52 10.30 4.29 5.99
CA ILE A 52 10.08 2.97 5.37
C ILE A 52 11.02 1.88 5.91
N LYS A 53 12.18 2.24 6.48
CA LYS A 53 13.16 1.27 7.04
C LYS A 53 12.54 0.18 7.93
N PRO A 54 11.66 0.48 8.90
CA PRO A 54 11.07 -0.56 9.74
C PRO A 54 10.23 -1.57 8.94
N PHE A 55 9.63 -1.15 7.83
CA PHE A 55 8.91 -2.06 6.93
C PHE A 55 9.89 -2.96 6.18
N GLU A 56 10.99 -2.41 5.66
CA GLU A 56 12.02 -3.19 4.97
C GLU A 56 12.66 -4.24 5.90
N GLU A 57 13.03 -3.83 7.12
CA GLU A 57 13.62 -4.71 8.14
C GLU A 57 12.69 -5.86 8.53
N ARG A 58 11.38 -5.59 8.65
CA ARG A 58 10.38 -6.58 9.05
C ARG A 58 9.98 -7.54 7.94
N THR A 59 10.11 -7.14 6.67
CA THR A 59 9.56 -7.90 5.54
C THR A 59 10.62 -8.46 4.60
N GLY A 60 11.82 -7.88 4.59
CA GLY A 60 12.86 -8.17 3.60
C GLY A 60 12.57 -7.60 2.20
N ILE A 61 11.49 -6.82 2.04
CA ILE A 61 11.20 -6.08 0.80
C ILE A 61 12.02 -4.80 0.80
N LYS A 62 12.74 -4.54 -0.29
CA LYS A 62 13.44 -3.28 -0.50
C LYS A 62 12.54 -2.27 -1.20
N VAL A 63 12.47 -1.05 -0.70
CA VAL A 63 11.75 0.07 -1.29
C VAL A 63 12.78 1.07 -1.81
N VAL A 64 12.79 1.29 -3.11
CA VAL A 64 13.67 2.27 -3.75
C VAL A 64 12.82 3.50 -4.08
N TYR A 65 13.09 4.59 -3.39
CA TYR A 65 12.43 5.86 -3.64
C TYR A 65 13.25 6.70 -4.64
N GLU A 66 12.58 7.22 -5.66
CA GLU A 66 13.12 8.18 -6.60
C GLU A 66 12.30 9.48 -6.51
N GLY A 67 12.98 10.58 -6.16
CA GLY A 67 12.39 11.90 -6.05
C GLY A 67 12.68 12.78 -7.27
N SER A 68 11.69 13.54 -7.74
CA SER A 68 11.93 14.57 -8.76
C SER A 68 11.08 15.83 -8.55
N LYS A 69 11.69 17.01 -8.75
CA LYS A 69 10.97 18.29 -8.79
C LYS A 69 10.08 18.41 -10.04
N ASP A 70 10.37 17.63 -11.08
CA ASP A 70 9.60 17.57 -12.33
C ASP A 70 8.66 16.34 -12.37
N PHE A 71 8.26 15.82 -11.19
CA PHE A 71 7.50 14.59 -11.04
C PHE A 71 6.29 14.51 -11.98
N GLU A 72 5.43 15.52 -12.00
CA GLU A 72 4.16 15.52 -12.75
C GLU A 72 4.37 15.36 -14.26
N THR A 73 5.43 15.94 -14.80
CA THR A 73 5.81 15.79 -16.21
C THR A 73 6.41 14.40 -16.45
N LEU A 74 7.36 13.99 -15.61
CA LEU A 74 8.11 12.75 -15.80
C LEU A 74 7.26 11.49 -15.61
N ILE A 75 6.30 11.50 -14.67
CA ILE A 75 5.43 10.33 -14.44
C ILE A 75 4.59 10.04 -15.69
N SER A 76 4.06 11.07 -16.34
CA SER A 76 3.28 10.93 -17.57
C SER A 76 4.13 10.34 -18.70
N VAL A 77 5.33 10.89 -18.91
CA VAL A 77 6.30 10.38 -19.91
C VAL A 77 6.66 8.92 -19.65
N ARG A 78 6.90 8.53 -18.39
CA ARG A 78 7.25 7.15 -18.02
C ARG A 78 6.10 6.17 -18.29
N VAL A 79 4.88 6.53 -17.90
CA VAL A 79 3.68 5.71 -18.12
C VAL A 79 3.40 5.55 -19.62
N GLU A 80 3.53 6.62 -20.40
CA GLU A 80 3.37 6.61 -21.86
C GLU A 80 4.46 5.78 -22.55
N GLY A 81 5.70 5.90 -22.09
CA GLY A 81 6.86 5.13 -22.57
C GLY A 81 6.89 3.67 -22.12
N GLY A 82 5.90 3.21 -21.35
CA GLY A 82 5.80 1.82 -20.91
C GLY A 82 6.77 1.44 -19.79
N ASN A 83 7.30 2.42 -19.06
CA ASN A 83 8.19 2.22 -17.91
C ASN A 83 7.66 2.90 -16.62
N PRO A 84 6.42 2.58 -16.17
CA PRO A 84 5.87 3.14 -14.95
C PRO A 84 6.62 2.63 -13.70
N PRO A 85 6.63 3.40 -12.59
CA PRO A 85 7.05 2.87 -11.30
C PRO A 85 6.01 1.86 -10.77
N ASP A 86 6.40 1.07 -9.76
CA ASP A 86 5.46 0.18 -9.06
C ASP A 86 4.43 0.99 -8.25
N ILE A 87 4.88 2.10 -7.64
CA ILE A 87 4.04 3.04 -6.89
C ILE A 87 4.40 4.47 -7.28
N ALA A 88 3.38 5.31 -7.52
CA ALA A 88 3.54 6.74 -7.75
C ALA A 88 2.89 7.54 -6.61
N GLY A 89 3.66 8.43 -5.97
CA GLY A 89 3.18 9.37 -4.97
C GLY A 89 2.48 10.57 -5.61
N LEU A 90 1.31 10.35 -6.21
CA LEU A 90 0.57 11.39 -6.92
C LEU A 90 0.07 12.49 -5.95
N PRO A 91 0.43 13.77 -6.17
CA PRO A 91 0.08 14.85 -5.23
C PRO A 91 -1.36 15.36 -5.35
N GLN A 92 -2.05 15.06 -6.46
CA GLN A 92 -3.44 15.48 -6.67
C GLN A 92 -4.35 14.38 -7.23
N PRO A 93 -5.65 14.35 -6.84
CA PRO A 93 -6.65 13.46 -7.41
C PRO A 93 -6.81 13.62 -8.94
N GLY A 94 -6.64 14.83 -9.47
CA GLY A 94 -6.82 15.11 -10.90
C GLY A 94 -5.86 14.32 -11.79
N LEU A 95 -4.60 14.21 -11.40
CA LEU A 95 -3.60 13.43 -12.16
C LEU A 95 -3.88 11.93 -12.06
N MET A 96 -4.30 11.44 -10.89
CA MET A 96 -4.76 10.05 -10.73
C MET A 96 -5.94 9.75 -11.67
N ASN A 97 -6.94 10.63 -11.71
CA ASN A 97 -8.11 10.49 -12.57
C ASN A 97 -7.72 10.43 -14.06
N ASN A 98 -6.73 11.21 -14.49
CA ASN A 98 -6.23 11.15 -15.86
C ASN A 98 -5.67 9.76 -16.18
N PHE A 99 -4.83 9.19 -15.32
CA PHE A 99 -4.32 7.83 -15.53
C PHE A 99 -5.41 6.75 -15.46
N ALA A 100 -6.40 6.91 -14.57
CA ALA A 100 -7.53 5.99 -14.47
C ALA A 100 -8.38 5.97 -15.75
N THR A 101 -8.67 7.14 -16.34
CA THR A 101 -9.43 7.24 -17.60
C THR A 101 -8.71 6.58 -18.78
N GLN A 102 -7.37 6.55 -18.74
CA GLN A 102 -6.52 5.89 -19.73
C GLN A 102 -6.28 4.39 -19.43
N GLY A 103 -6.82 3.85 -18.34
CA GLY A 103 -6.61 2.46 -17.93
C GLY A 103 -5.17 2.15 -17.51
N LYS A 104 -4.43 3.15 -17.00
CA LYS A 104 -3.00 3.01 -16.64
C LYS A 104 -2.77 2.69 -15.16
N LEU A 105 -3.82 2.64 -14.35
CA LEU A 105 -3.73 2.33 -12.93
C LEU A 105 -4.17 0.90 -12.62
N VAL A 106 -3.55 0.32 -11.60
CA VAL A 106 -3.94 -0.98 -11.06
C VAL A 106 -4.93 -0.74 -9.91
N PRO A 107 -6.14 -1.34 -9.93
CA PRO A 107 -7.07 -1.26 -8.80
C PRO A 107 -6.45 -1.81 -7.52
N ILE A 108 -6.78 -1.22 -6.37
CA ILE A 108 -6.37 -1.82 -5.10
C ILE A 108 -7.09 -3.16 -4.89
N TRP A 109 -6.45 -4.09 -4.19
CA TRP A 109 -7.01 -5.40 -3.93
C TRP A 109 -8.01 -5.38 -2.75
N ALA A 110 -8.93 -6.33 -2.71
CA ALA A 110 -10.06 -6.34 -1.78
C ALA A 110 -9.68 -6.24 -0.29
N SER A 111 -8.58 -6.87 0.13
CA SER A 111 -8.16 -6.78 1.54
C SER A 111 -7.60 -5.40 1.91
N LEU A 112 -7.03 -4.65 0.96
CA LEU A 112 -6.66 -3.25 1.19
C LEU A 112 -7.89 -2.34 1.18
N GLU A 113 -8.85 -2.58 0.27
CA GLU A 113 -10.11 -1.82 0.27
C GLU A 113 -10.86 -1.97 1.60
N ALA A 114 -10.97 -3.19 2.12
CA ALA A 114 -11.58 -3.44 3.42
C ALA A 114 -10.85 -2.72 4.58
N LEU A 115 -9.52 -2.55 4.48
CA LEU A 115 -8.76 -1.74 5.43
C LEU A 115 -9.07 -0.24 5.29
N LEU A 116 -9.30 0.26 4.08
CA LEU A 116 -9.73 1.65 3.89
C LEU A 116 -11.12 1.87 4.49
N ASP A 117 -12.08 1.00 4.18
CA ASP A 117 -13.46 1.11 4.68
C ASP A 117 -13.54 1.08 6.21
N LYS A 118 -12.63 0.34 6.84
CA LYS A 118 -12.54 0.26 8.30
C LYS A 118 -11.91 1.49 8.94
N ASN A 119 -10.89 2.09 8.30
CA ASN A 119 -10.00 3.05 8.96
C ASN A 119 -10.12 4.48 8.42
N TYR A 120 -10.80 4.69 7.30
CA TYR A 120 -10.89 5.99 6.62
C TYR A 120 -12.33 6.47 6.52
N ALA A 121 -12.53 7.78 6.60
CA ALA A 121 -13.79 8.38 6.18
C ALA A 121 -14.00 8.14 4.67
N PRO A 122 -15.25 7.90 4.20
CA PRO A 122 -15.54 7.53 2.82
C PRO A 122 -14.93 8.47 1.77
N VAL A 123 -14.93 9.78 2.05
CA VAL A 123 -14.38 10.82 1.17
C VAL A 123 -12.94 10.55 0.72
N TRP A 124 -12.10 9.93 1.56
CA TRP A 124 -10.72 9.64 1.21
C TRP A 124 -10.58 8.49 0.22
N LYS A 125 -11.47 7.49 0.31
CA LYS A 125 -11.55 6.43 -0.69
C LYS A 125 -12.14 6.97 -1.99
N ASP A 126 -13.16 7.82 -1.91
CA ASP A 126 -13.80 8.43 -3.08
C ASP A 126 -12.81 9.29 -3.90
N LEU A 127 -11.98 10.10 -3.23
CA LEU A 127 -10.93 10.88 -3.89
C LEU A 127 -9.85 10.01 -4.56
N GLY A 128 -9.65 8.79 -4.07
CA GLY A 128 -8.74 7.78 -4.63
C GLY A 128 -9.38 6.88 -5.68
N SER A 129 -10.63 7.15 -6.07
CA SER A 129 -11.44 6.28 -6.92
C SER A 129 -11.80 6.91 -8.27
N TYR A 130 -11.98 6.07 -9.29
CA TYR A 130 -12.56 6.44 -10.57
C TYR A 130 -13.69 5.48 -10.91
N LYS A 131 -14.90 6.02 -11.17
CA LYS A 131 -16.12 5.23 -11.42
C LYS A 131 -16.41 4.16 -10.34
N GLY A 132 -16.16 4.52 -9.08
CA GLY A 132 -16.38 3.64 -7.92
C GLY A 132 -15.30 2.57 -7.70
N VAL A 133 -14.24 2.55 -8.52
CA VAL A 133 -13.10 1.64 -8.34
C VAL A 133 -11.95 2.40 -7.66
N PRO A 134 -11.46 1.95 -6.49
CA PRO A 134 -10.33 2.57 -5.81
C PRO A 134 -8.98 2.18 -6.45
N TYR A 135 -8.11 3.16 -6.66
CA TYR A 135 -6.78 2.98 -7.27
C TYR A 135 -5.62 3.42 -6.36
N GLY A 136 -5.90 4.03 -5.22
CA GLY A 136 -4.85 4.53 -4.34
C GLY A 136 -5.30 4.79 -2.92
N VAL A 137 -4.32 5.03 -2.06
CA VAL A 137 -4.51 5.33 -0.63
C VAL A 137 -4.09 6.77 -0.36
N PHE A 138 -5.02 7.58 0.12
CA PHE A 138 -4.72 8.91 0.65
C PHE A 138 -4.02 8.77 2.00
N HIS A 139 -2.71 8.99 2.04
CA HIS A 139 -1.90 8.85 3.25
C HIS A 139 -1.55 10.19 3.92
N ARG A 140 -1.75 11.31 3.22
CA ARG A 140 -1.46 12.67 3.71
C ARG A 140 -2.37 13.68 3.04
N VAL A 141 -2.71 14.75 3.76
CA VAL A 141 -3.43 15.92 3.23
C VAL A 141 -2.65 17.18 3.59
N ASN A 142 -2.44 18.03 2.60
CA ASN A 142 -1.81 19.34 2.79
C ASN A 142 -2.85 20.42 2.50
N ALA A 143 -3.33 21.11 3.53
CA ALA A 143 -4.17 22.27 3.35
C ALA A 143 -3.31 23.45 2.86
N LYS A 144 -3.78 24.07 1.78
CA LYS A 144 -3.18 25.29 1.20
C LYS A 144 -3.98 26.50 1.68
N SER A 145 -3.41 27.69 1.48
CA SER A 145 -4.03 28.98 1.81
C SER A 145 -4.03 29.37 3.30
N PHE A 146 -3.21 28.72 4.14
CA PHE A 146 -2.90 29.27 5.46
C PHE A 146 -1.89 30.40 5.36
N VAL A 147 -2.18 31.51 6.03
CA VAL A 147 -1.27 32.64 6.19
C VAL A 147 -0.74 32.63 7.62
N TRP A 148 0.56 32.45 7.77
CA TRP A 148 1.25 32.54 9.05
C TRP A 148 1.78 33.97 9.22
N TYR A 149 1.45 34.63 10.33
CA TYR A 149 1.95 35.96 10.71
C TYR A 149 2.54 35.91 12.13
N PRO A 150 3.36 36.91 12.53
CA PRO A 150 4.03 36.92 13.84
C PRO A 150 3.08 36.91 15.04
#